data_AF-A0A6B9MXG1-F1
#
_entry.id   AF-A0A6B9MXG1-F1
#
_cell.length_a   1.000
_cell.length_b   1.000
_cell.length_c   1.000
_cell.angle_alpha   90.00
_cell.angle_beta   90.00
_cell.angle_gamma   90.00
#
_symmetry.space_group_name_H-M   'P 1'
#
loop_
_entity.id
_entity.type
_entity.pdbx_description
1 polymer ?
#
loop_
_entity_poly.entity_id
_entity_poly.type
_entity_poly.pdbx_seq_one_letter_code
_entity_poly.pdbx_strand_id
1 'polypeptide(L)'
;MVNLYMYYLMIIMFMFGCIVFISSRKHLLCTLLSLEFMVLMLFILLFLYLNFMNFESYFSMFFLTFCVCEGVLGLSILVSMIRTHGNDYFQSFSILQC
;
A
#
# COMPACT_ATOMS: atom_id res chain seq x y z
N MET A 1 13.43 10.44 23.00
CA MET A 1 14.51 9.67 22.34
C MET A 1 13.99 8.40 21.69
N VAL A 2 13.36 7.46 22.43
CA VAL A 2 12.82 6.21 21.86
C VAL A 2 11.82 6.45 20.71
N ASN A 3 10.87 7.38 20.87
CA ASN A 3 9.90 7.68 19.80
C ASN A 3 10.57 8.16 18.50
N LEU A 4 11.63 8.98 18.59
CA LEU A 4 12.34 9.50 17.41
C LEU A 4 13.05 8.37 16.63
N TYR A 5 13.62 7.40 17.34
CA TYR A 5 14.22 6.21 16.73
C TYR A 5 13.16 5.34 16.03
N MET A 6 11.99 5.18 16.66
CA MET A 6 10.85 4.45 16.06
C MET A 6 10.35 5.13 14.77
N TYR A 7 10.26 6.46 14.75
CA TYR A 7 9.92 7.21 13.54
C TYR A 7 10.93 6.98 12.42
N TYR A 8 12.23 7.03 12.73
CA TYR A 8 13.28 6.82 11.75
C TYR A 8 13.25 5.40 11.15
N LEU A 9 13.02 4.38 11.99
CA LEU A 9 12.84 3.00 11.52
C LEU A 9 11.63 2.84 10.59
N MET A 10 10.50 3.46 10.93
CA MET A 10 9.30 3.39 10.10
C MET A 10 9.49 4.05 8.73
N ILE A 11 10.21 5.17 8.67
CA ILE A 11 10.55 5.82 7.40
C ILE A 11 11.45 4.92 6.55
N ILE A 12 12.46 4.27 7.15
CA ILE A 12 13.31 3.31 6.44
C ILE A 12 12.48 2.16 5.86
N MET A 13 11.55 1.61 6.65
CA MET A 13 10.70 0.52 6.19
C MET A 13 9.75 0.94 5.07
N PHE A 14 9.22 2.16 5.13
CA PHE A 14 8.43 2.73 4.03
C PHE A 14 9.26 2.83 2.75
N MET A 15 10.51 3.28 2.84
CA MET A 15 11.42 3.35 1.68
C MET A 15 11.70 1.96 1.09
N PHE A 16 11.86 0.91 1.91
CA PHE A 16 11.96 -0.46 1.41
C PHE A 16 10.67 -0.90 0.69
N GLY A 17 9.49 -0.55 1.20
CA GLY A 17 8.22 -0.76 0.52
C GLY A 17 8.18 -0.12 -0.87
N CYS A 18 8.62 1.14 -0.98
CA CYS A 18 8.72 1.85 -2.26
C CYS A 18 9.67 1.16 -3.25
N ILE A 19 10.84 0.69 -2.79
CA ILE A 19 11.79 -0.03 -3.64
C ILE A 19 11.18 -1.32 -4.18
N VAL A 20 10.50 -2.08 -3.31
CA VAL A 20 9.81 -3.32 -3.71
C VAL A 20 8.76 -3.01 -4.77
N PHE A 21 7.92 -1.99 -4.55
CA PHE A 21 6.87 -1.56 -5.48
C PHE A 21 7.42 -1.24 -6.88
N ILE A 22 8.53 -0.49 -6.96
CA ILE A 22 9.17 -0.14 -8.24
C ILE A 22 9.74 -1.39 -8.94
N SER A 23 10.24 -2.36 -8.18
CA SER A 23 10.87 -3.57 -8.73
C SER A 23 9.88 -4.64 -9.20
N SER A 24 8.66 -4.68 -8.64
CA SER A 24 7.63 -5.69 -8.96
C SER A 24 6.97 -5.40 -10.31
N ARG A 25 7.62 -5.83 -11.41
CA ARG A 25 7.20 -5.51 -12.79
C ARG A 25 6.34 -6.59 -13.46
N LYS A 26 6.23 -7.79 -12.89
CA LYS A 26 5.64 -8.95 -13.60
C LYS A 26 4.23 -9.27 -13.18
N HIS A 27 3.94 -9.41 -11.89
CA HIS A 27 2.63 -9.84 -11.39
C HIS A 27 1.93 -8.69 -10.67
N LEU A 28 0.69 -8.40 -11.06
CA LEU A 28 -0.09 -7.33 -10.42
C LEU A 28 -0.43 -7.64 -8.95
N LEU A 29 -0.55 -8.92 -8.59
CA LEU A 29 -0.76 -9.32 -7.19
C LEU A 29 0.40 -8.89 -6.28
N CYS A 30 1.65 -9.02 -6.73
CA CYS A 30 2.82 -8.56 -5.97
C CYS A 30 2.84 -7.02 -5.82
N THR A 31 2.33 -6.29 -6.81
CA THR A 31 2.20 -4.81 -6.70
C THR A 31 1.12 -4.39 -5.71
N LEU A 32 0.00 -5.13 -5.62
CA LEU A 32 -1.05 -4.86 -4.63
C LEU A 32 -0.56 -5.15 -3.21
N LEU A 33 0.15 -6.25 -3.00
CA LEU A 33 0.69 -6.61 -1.69
C LEU A 33 1.75 -5.61 -1.19
N SER A 34 2.59 -5.10 -2.09
CA SER A 34 3.55 -4.04 -1.73
C SER A 34 2.85 -2.71 -1.42
N LEU A 35 1.74 -2.40 -2.08
CA LEU A 35 0.88 -1.25 -1.73
C LEU A 35 0.26 -1.39 -0.33
N GLU A 36 -0.31 -2.54 0.00
CA GLU A 36 -0.85 -2.79 1.35
C GLU A 36 0.22 -2.64 2.44
N PHE A 37 1.44 -3.12 2.18
CA PHE A 37 2.58 -2.93 3.09
C PHE A 37 2.93 -1.44 3.30
N MET A 38 2.96 -0.64 2.23
CA MET A 38 3.23 0.80 2.32
C MET A 38 2.14 1.52 3.14
N VAL A 39 0.88 1.17 2.92
CA VAL A 39 -0.27 1.74 3.64
C VAL A 39 -0.23 1.40 5.14
N LEU A 40 0.16 0.17 5.50
CA LEU A 40 0.34 -0.21 6.91
C LEU A 40 1.46 0.60 7.60
N MET A 41 2.58 0.86 6.92
CA MET A 41 3.65 1.68 7.49
C MET A 41 3.22 3.14 7.67
N LEU A 42 2.39 3.67 6.76
CA LEU A 42 1.78 4.99 6.92
C LEU A 42 0.78 5.03 8.09
N PHE A 43 -0.02 3.97 8.29
CA PHE A 43 -0.92 3.88 9.43
C PHE A 43 -0.17 3.96 10.76
N ILE A 44 0.93 3.21 10.90
CA ILE A 44 1.72 3.21 12.14
C ILE A 44 2.35 4.59 12.38
N LEU A 45 2.85 5.24 11.32
CA LEU A 45 3.38 6.61 11.40
C LEU A 45 2.33 7.60 11.90
N LEU A 46 1.12 7.54 11.33
CA LEU A 46 -0.02 8.39 11.72
C LEU A 46 -0.44 8.14 13.17
N PHE A 47 -0.53 6.88 13.59
CA PHE A 47 -0.90 6.51 14.96
C PHE A 47 0.11 7.04 15.98
N LEU A 48 1.42 6.89 15.70
CA LEU A 48 2.46 7.46 16.56
C LEU A 48 2.36 8.99 16.64
N TYR A 49 2.03 9.65 15.52
CA TYR A 49 1.91 11.11 15.47
C TYR A 49 0.74 11.62 16.30
N LEU A 50 -0.43 11.00 16.16
CA LEU A 50 -1.62 11.35 16.95
C LEU A 50 -1.39 11.15 18.44
N ASN A 51 -0.73 10.06 18.83
CA ASN A 51 -0.38 9.80 20.24
C ASN A 51 0.60 10.85 20.79
N PHE A 52 1.56 11.32 19.99
CA PHE A 52 2.49 12.35 20.43
C PHE A 52 1.79 13.69 20.71
N MET A 53 0.77 14.01 19.91
CA MET A 53 -0.02 15.23 20.04
C MET A 53 -1.20 15.07 21.02
N ASN A 54 -1.35 13.91 21.67
CA ASN A 54 -2.49 13.55 22.53
C ASN A 54 -3.86 13.77 21.86
N PHE A 55 -3.95 13.54 20.54
CA PHE A 55 -5.23 13.56 19.85
C PHE A 55 -5.97 12.23 19.99
N GLU A 56 -7.29 12.28 19.88
CA GLU A 56 -8.14 11.09 19.90
C GLU A 56 -7.85 10.16 18.70
N SER A 57 -7.85 8.86 18.97
CA SER A 57 -7.58 7.81 17.96
C SER A 57 -8.70 7.62 16.92
N TYR A 58 -9.76 8.43 16.92
CA TYR A 58 -10.83 8.31 15.92
C TYR A 58 -10.34 8.53 14.49
N PHE A 59 -9.37 9.43 14.29
CA PHE A 59 -8.82 9.70 12.96
C PHE A 59 -8.09 8.49 12.36
N SER A 60 -7.45 7.67 13.20
CA SER A 60 -6.75 6.47 12.71
C SER A 60 -7.74 5.39 12.23
N MET A 61 -8.93 5.31 12.84
CA MET A 61 -9.99 4.42 12.37
C MET A 61 -10.57 4.86 11.02
N PHE A 62 -10.79 6.17 10.82
CA PHE A 62 -11.20 6.68 9.51
C PHE A 62 -10.17 6.36 8.44
N PHE A 63 -8.88 6.57 8.72
CA PHE A 63 -7.80 6.23 7.79
C PHE A 63 -7.87 4.76 7.35
N LEU A 64 -8.00 3.82 8.30
CA LEU A 64 -8.10 2.38 7.99
C LEU A 64 -9.28 2.06 7.08
N THR A 65 -10.44 2.70 7.25
CA THR A 65 -11.60 2.43 6.37
C THR A 65 -11.32 2.80 4.92
N PHE A 66 -10.68 3.95 4.67
CA PHE A 66 -10.29 4.35 3.31
C PHE A 66 -9.25 3.41 2.71
N CYS A 67 -8.27 2.97 3.51
CA CYS A 67 -7.25 2.01 3.08
C CYS A 67 -7.85 0.67 2.62
N VAL A 68 -8.81 0.14 3.36
CA VAL A 68 -9.50 -1.11 2.97
C VAL A 68 -10.30 -0.90 1.67
N CYS A 69 -10.94 0.25 1.49
CA CYS A 69 -11.66 0.56 0.25
C CYS A 69 -10.72 0.57 -0.96
N GLU A 70 -9.53 1.17 -0.87
CA GLU A 70 -8.54 1.13 -1.96
C GLU A 70 -8.06 -0.30 -2.25
N GLY A 71 -7.84 -1.12 -1.21
CA GLY A 71 -7.49 -2.54 -1.36
C GLY A 71 -8.57 -3.33 -2.13
N VAL A 72 -9.85 -3.16 -1.76
CA VAL A 72 -10.97 -3.82 -2.44
C VAL A 72 -11.09 -3.39 -3.90
N LEU A 73 -10.90 -2.09 -4.19
CA LEU A 73 -10.87 -1.58 -5.57
C LEU A 73 -9.73 -2.23 -6.37
N GLY A 74 -8.52 -2.30 -5.80
CA GLY A 74 -7.37 -2.97 -6.43
C GLY A 74 -7.62 -4.45 -6.75
N LEU A 75 -8.19 -5.20 -5.80
CA LEU A 75 -8.58 -6.60 -5.98
C LEU A 75 -9.67 -6.78 -7.06
N SER A 76 -10.66 -5.88 -7.11
CA SER A 76 -11.72 -5.94 -8.13
C SER A 76 -11.17 -5.79 -9.55
N ILE A 77 -10.16 -4.94 -9.73
CA ILE A 77 -9.44 -4.77 -11.00
C ILE A 77 -8.68 -6.04 -11.35
N LEU A 78 -7.99 -6.66 -10.38
CA LEU A 78 -7.29 -7.93 -10.60
C LEU A 78 -8.25 -9.04 -11.08
N VAL A 79 -9.41 -9.19 -10.42
CA VAL A 79 -10.44 -10.15 -10.86
C VAL A 79 -10.96 -9.84 -12.27
N SER A 80 -11.07 -8.57 -12.65
CA SER A 80 -11.47 -8.20 -14.01
C SER A 80 -10.43 -8.60 -15.06
N MET A 81 -9.13 -8.44 -14.77
CA MET A 81 -8.04 -8.84 -15.67
C MET A 81 -7.95 -10.35 -15.86
N ILE A 82 -8.11 -11.12 -14.78
CA ILE A 82 -8.12 -12.59 -14.87
C ILE A 82 -9.24 -13.05 -15.80
N ARG A 83 -10.41 -12.40 -15.76
CA ARG A 83 -11.54 -12.75 -16.65
C ARG A 83 -11.31 -12.36 -18.11
N THR A 84 -10.58 -11.29 -18.41
CA THR A 84 -10.38 -10.81 -19.79
C THR A 84 -9.12 -11.37 -20.46
N HIS A 85 -8.01 -11.48 -19.72
CA HIS A 85 -6.70 -11.88 -20.26
C HIS A 85 -6.22 -13.24 -19.73
N GLY A 86 -6.94 -13.86 -18.78
CA GLY A 86 -6.62 -15.17 -18.24
C GLY A 86 -5.34 -15.22 -17.39
N ASN A 87 -4.68 -14.08 -17.16
CA ASN A 87 -3.37 -14.04 -16.54
C ASN A 87 -3.09 -12.70 -15.82
N ASP A 88 -2.27 -12.72 -14.78
CA ASP A 88 -1.98 -11.56 -13.90
C ASP A 88 -0.77 -10.71 -14.34
N TYR A 89 -0.27 -10.93 -15.56
CA TYR A 89 0.95 -10.25 -16.03
C TYR A 89 0.65 -8.88 -16.65
N PHE A 90 1.45 -7.89 -16.30
CA PHE A 90 1.39 -6.54 -16.90
C PHE A 90 1.61 -6.54 -18.42
N GLN A 91 2.25 -7.57 -18.97
CA GLN A 91 2.65 -7.61 -20.38
C GLN A 91 1.49 -7.83 -21.37
N SER A 92 0.31 -8.25 -20.89
CA SER A 92 -0.90 -8.36 -21.72
C SER A 92 -1.52 -7.00 -22.07
N PHE A 93 -1.07 -5.89 -21.46
CA PHE A 93 -1.56 -4.54 -21.72
C PHE A 93 -0.95 -3.84 -22.95
N SER A 94 -0.19 -4.54 -23.79
CA SER A 94 0.42 -3.97 -25.00
C SER A 94 -0.59 -3.48 -26.05
N ILE A 95 -1.87 -3.78 -25.88
CA ILE A 95 -2.97 -3.30 -26.76
C ILE A 95 -3.09 -1.77 -26.76
N LEU A 96 -2.71 -1.10 -25.66
CA LEU A 96 -2.75 0.37 -25.52
C LEU A 96 -1.54 1.09 -26.15
N GLN A 97 -0.59 0.36 -26.73
CA GLN A 97 0.58 0.96 -27.41
C GLN A 97 0.33 1.27 -28.90
N CYS A 98 -0.89 1.03 -29.41
CA CYS A 98 -1.34 1.50 -30.72
C CYS A 98 -1.96 2.90 -30.61
#